data_AF-A0A1V5LIX2-F1
#
_entry.id   AF-A0A1V5LIX2-F1
#
_cell.length_a   1.000
_cell.length_b   1.000
_cell.length_c   1.000
_cell.angle_alpha   90.00
_cell.angle_beta   90.00
_cell.angle_gamma   90.00
#
_symmetry.space_group_name_H-M   'P 1'
#
loop_
_entity.id
_entity.type
_entity.pdbx_description
1 polymer ?
#
loop_
_entity_poly.entity_id
_entity_poly.type
_entity_poly.pdbx_seq_one_letter_code
_entity_poly.pdbx_strand_id
1 'polypeptide(L)'
;MRDLAAGEVEILTATADGAVAVEGTVEHEPALFLRVAEGQLLFLQGHYLKDVMGGATPPFPSSAFNVIRLPHSAVTLRVEATGEAFAFSRMRRPLDAGLEYQPDDAEVIAASLDTLEADLARLK
;
A
#
# COMPACT_ATOMS: atom_id res chain seq x y z
N MET A 1 -25.12 -0.09 7.77
CA MET A 1 -23.87 0.25 7.06
C MET A 1 -24.03 -0.20 5.61
N ARG A 2 -23.76 0.65 4.61
CA ARG A 2 -24.11 0.40 3.20
C ARG A 2 -23.41 -0.85 2.63
N ASP A 3 -22.17 -1.10 3.02
CA ASP A 3 -21.40 -2.28 2.60
C ASP A 3 -22.01 -3.60 3.14
N LEU A 4 -22.41 -3.63 4.41
CA LEU A 4 -23.08 -4.80 5.01
C LEU A 4 -24.41 -5.15 4.30
N ALA A 5 -25.10 -4.13 3.76
CA ALA A 5 -26.33 -4.34 3.01
C ALA A 5 -26.08 -4.84 1.58
N ALA A 6 -24.94 -4.47 0.98
CA ALA A 6 -24.55 -4.95 -0.34
C ALA A 6 -24.09 -6.42 -0.28
N GLY A 7 -23.30 -6.80 0.72
CA GLY A 7 -22.78 -8.17 0.85
C GLY A 7 -21.79 -8.56 -0.26
N GLU A 8 -21.16 -7.57 -0.89
CA GLU A 8 -20.25 -7.73 -2.02
C GLU A 8 -18.85 -7.20 -1.66
N VAL A 9 -17.85 -7.64 -2.43
CA VAL A 9 -16.49 -7.10 -2.38
C VAL A 9 -16.05 -6.66 -3.77
N GLU A 10 -15.20 -5.64 -3.82
CA GLU A 10 -14.50 -5.22 -5.03
C GLU A 10 -13.10 -5.83 -5.02
N ILE A 11 -12.65 -6.33 -6.16
CA ILE A 11 -11.29 -6.86 -6.36
C ILE A 11 -10.58 -5.96 -7.36
N LEU A 12 -9.56 -5.25 -6.89
CA LEU A 12 -8.67 -4.48 -7.75
C LEU A 12 -7.40 -5.29 -8.04
N THR A 13 -7.14 -5.57 -9.31
CA THR A 13 -5.90 -6.23 -9.74
C THR A 13 -4.86 -5.18 -10.12
N ALA A 14 -3.65 -5.32 -9.58
CA ALA A 14 -2.53 -4.43 -9.85
C ALA A 14 -1.23 -5.21 -10.08
N THR A 15 -0.33 -4.60 -10.84
CA THR A 15 1.06 -5.05 -10.99
C THR A 15 1.98 -4.04 -10.33
N ALA A 16 3.10 -4.49 -9.79
CA ALA A 16 4.15 -3.62 -9.27
C ALA A 16 5.54 -4.12 -9.66
N ASP A 17 6.46 -3.19 -9.85
CA ASP A 17 7.85 -3.49 -10.24
C ASP A 17 8.88 -2.87 -9.29
N GLY A 18 8.42 -2.22 -8.23
CA GLY A 18 9.27 -1.65 -7.19
C GLY A 18 8.48 -1.31 -5.94
N ALA A 19 9.17 -1.29 -4.81
CA ALA A 19 8.57 -0.88 -3.54
C ALA A 19 9.54 -0.13 -2.64
N VAL A 20 8.98 0.71 -1.76
CA VAL A 20 9.66 1.29 -0.59
C VAL A 20 8.82 0.96 0.63
N ALA A 21 9.44 0.39 1.66
CA ALA A 21 8.79 0.11 2.93
C ALA A 21 8.89 1.31 3.86
N VAL A 22 7.84 1.53 4.64
CA VAL A 22 7.76 2.55 5.70
C VAL A 22 7.75 1.82 7.03
N GLU A 23 8.68 2.20 7.91
CA GLU A 23 8.76 1.65 9.25
C GLU A 23 7.46 1.93 10.02
N GLY A 24 6.91 0.89 10.65
CA GLY A 24 5.80 1.03 11.58
C GLY A 24 6.29 1.52 12.95
N THR A 25 5.47 2.29 13.63
CA THR A 25 5.69 2.68 15.03
C THR A 25 4.66 2.00 15.94
N VAL A 26 4.70 2.32 17.25
CA VAL A 26 3.65 1.90 18.18
C VAL A 26 2.29 2.51 17.79
N GLU A 27 2.30 3.70 17.19
CA GLU A 27 1.09 4.46 16.84
C GLU A 27 0.68 4.27 15.37
N HIS A 28 1.62 3.93 14.49
CA HIS A 28 1.40 3.84 13.05
C HIS A 28 1.78 2.46 12.53
N GLU A 29 0.88 1.85 11.77
CA GLU A 29 1.14 0.55 11.17
C GLU A 29 2.21 0.65 10.08
N PRO A 30 3.02 -0.41 9.86
CA PRO A 30 3.94 -0.44 8.73
C PRO A 30 3.18 -0.27 7.42
N ALA A 31 3.84 0.34 6.43
CA ALA A 31 3.24 0.64 5.15
C ALA A 31 4.20 0.38 3.98
N LEU A 32 3.65 0.34 2.78
CA LEU A 32 4.38 0.15 1.54
C LEU A 32 3.93 1.19 0.51
N PHE A 33 4.91 1.78 -0.17
CA PHE A 33 4.72 2.43 -1.46
C PHE A 33 5.09 1.44 -2.56
N LEU A 34 4.17 1.18 -3.48
CA LEU A 34 4.34 0.26 -4.61
C LEU A 34 4.26 1.04 -5.92
N ARG A 35 5.26 0.91 -6.78
CA ARG A 35 5.19 1.51 -8.12
C ARG A 35 4.27 0.66 -8.99
N VAL A 36 3.10 1.19 -9.29
CA VAL A 36 2.06 0.50 -10.09
C VAL A 36 2.02 0.98 -11.54
N ALA A 37 2.55 2.19 -11.79
CA ALA A 37 2.85 2.72 -13.10
C ALA A 37 3.96 3.78 -13.00
N GLU A 38 4.49 4.23 -14.13
CA GLU A 38 5.44 5.34 -14.15
C GLU A 38 4.81 6.61 -13.55
N GLY A 39 5.46 7.16 -12.51
CA GLY A 39 4.96 8.33 -11.79
C GLY A 39 3.71 8.09 -10.93
N GLN A 40 3.30 6.82 -10.70
CA GLN A 40 2.18 6.48 -9.84
C GLN A 40 2.58 5.44 -8.78
N LEU A 41 2.30 5.77 -7.52
CA LEU A 41 2.52 4.88 -6.39
C LEU A 41 1.19 4.52 -5.74
N LEU A 42 0.98 3.25 -5.46
CA LEU A 42 -0.05 2.78 -4.54
C LEU A 42 0.51 2.78 -3.13
N PHE A 43 -0.20 3.38 -2.19
CA PHE A 43 0.08 3.28 -0.76
C PHE A 43 -0.77 2.19 -0.13
N LEU A 44 -0.15 1.29 0.61
CA LEU A 44 -0.84 0.28 1.42
C LEU A 44 -0.38 0.41 2.86
N GLN A 45 -1.33 0.53 3.77
CA GLN A 45 -1.08 0.58 5.20
C GLN A 45 -2.16 -0.20 5.94
N GLY A 46 -1.75 -1.11 6.82
CA GLY A 46 -2.70 -1.79 7.68
C GLY A 46 -2.17 -3.05 8.34
N HIS A 47 -2.89 -3.50 9.37
CA HIS A 47 -2.61 -4.74 10.09
C HIS A 47 -2.54 -5.95 9.17
N TYR A 48 -3.32 -5.95 8.09
CA TYR A 48 -3.30 -7.02 7.08
C TYR A 48 -1.91 -7.18 6.46
N LEU A 49 -1.08 -6.13 6.38
CA LEU A 49 0.30 -6.21 5.89
C LEU A 49 1.23 -6.95 6.86
N LYS A 50 0.94 -6.95 8.18
CA LYS A 50 1.77 -7.69 9.15
C LYS A 50 1.75 -9.18 8.85
N ASP A 51 0.60 -9.71 8.45
CA ASP A 51 0.45 -11.11 8.06
C ASP A 51 1.17 -11.40 6.73
N VAL A 52 1.10 -10.49 5.76
CA VAL A 52 1.73 -10.71 4.44
C VAL A 52 3.25 -10.50 4.43
N MET A 53 3.75 -9.54 5.22
CA MET A 53 5.19 -9.26 5.35
C MET A 53 5.88 -10.17 6.37
N GLY A 54 5.15 -10.71 7.34
CA GLY A 54 5.69 -11.47 8.48
C GLY A 54 5.82 -12.98 8.30
N GLY A 55 5.50 -13.53 7.13
CA GLY A 55 5.62 -14.98 6.87
C GLY A 55 4.55 -15.61 5.98
N ALA A 56 3.70 -14.82 5.32
CA ALA A 56 2.76 -15.38 4.35
C ALA A 56 3.50 -16.05 3.18
N THR A 57 2.91 -17.16 2.72
CA THR A 57 3.20 -17.75 1.41
C THR A 57 1.99 -17.48 0.53
N PRO A 58 2.12 -16.72 -0.58
CA PRO A 58 3.35 -16.19 -1.15
C PRO A 58 3.89 -14.95 -0.40
N PRO A 59 5.22 -14.69 -0.46
CA PRO A 59 5.81 -13.48 0.13
C PRO A 59 5.35 -12.21 -0.57
N PHE A 60 5.31 -11.09 0.17
CA PHE A 60 4.97 -9.76 -0.35
C PHE A 60 6.04 -8.73 0.05
N PRO A 61 6.38 -7.74 -0.80
CA PRO A 61 5.71 -7.33 -2.03
C PRO A 61 5.84 -8.31 -3.20
N SER A 62 4.86 -8.28 -4.11
CA SER A 62 4.73 -9.21 -5.24
C SER A 62 4.47 -8.45 -6.54
N SER A 63 4.97 -8.98 -7.66
CA SER A 63 4.86 -8.35 -8.98
C SER A 63 3.43 -8.24 -9.52
N ALA A 64 2.51 -9.02 -8.96
CA ALA A 64 1.08 -8.92 -9.20
C ALA A 64 0.31 -9.24 -7.91
N PHE A 65 -0.76 -8.50 -7.65
CA PHE A 65 -1.58 -8.69 -6.46
C PHE A 65 -3.01 -8.19 -6.67
N ASN A 66 -3.90 -8.69 -5.81
CA ASN A 66 -5.27 -8.23 -5.71
C ASN A 66 -5.48 -7.49 -4.40
N VAL A 67 -6.11 -6.32 -4.45
CA VAL A 67 -6.65 -5.61 -3.29
C VAL A 67 -8.13 -5.90 -3.21
N ILE A 68 -8.55 -6.61 -2.17
CA ILE A 68 -9.95 -6.94 -1.90
C ILE A 68 -10.47 -5.91 -0.91
N ARG A 69 -11.48 -5.13 -1.31
CA ARG A 69 -12.00 -4.02 -0.49
C ARG A 69 -13.52 -3.92 -0.55
N LEU A 70 -14.07 -3.14 0.37
CA LEU A 70 -15.50 -2.82 0.39
C LEU A 70 -15.83 -1.72 -0.65
N PRO A 71 -16.88 -1.90 -1.46
CA PRO A 71 -17.14 -1.02 -2.61
C PRO A 71 -17.58 0.41 -2.25
N HIS A 72 -18.15 0.64 -1.05
CA HIS A 72 -18.61 1.98 -0.68
C HIS A 72 -17.70 2.70 0.30
N SER A 73 -17.13 1.98 1.28
CA SER A 73 -16.19 2.55 2.25
C SER A 73 -14.74 2.51 1.80
N ALA A 74 -14.44 1.79 0.70
CA ALA A 74 -13.08 1.55 0.20
C ALA A 74 -12.14 0.87 1.21
N VAL A 75 -12.66 0.35 2.33
CA VAL A 75 -11.88 -0.35 3.36
C VAL A 75 -11.24 -1.60 2.75
N THR A 76 -9.90 -1.65 2.75
CA THR A 76 -9.16 -2.84 2.38
C THR A 76 -9.40 -3.95 3.40
N LEU A 77 -9.88 -5.09 2.91
CA LEU A 77 -10.09 -6.29 3.72
C LEU A 77 -8.88 -7.20 3.66
N ARG A 78 -8.27 -7.33 2.47
CA ARG A 78 -7.15 -8.25 2.23
C ARG A 78 -6.36 -7.85 1.00
N VAL A 79 -5.06 -8.15 1.03
CA VAL A 79 -4.21 -8.17 -0.16
C VAL A 79 -3.75 -9.59 -0.44
N GLU A 80 -3.89 -10.03 -1.69
CA GLU A 80 -3.48 -11.36 -2.14
C GLU A 80 -2.38 -11.26 -3.18
N ALA A 81 -1.21 -11.80 -2.86
CA ALA A 81 -0.11 -11.93 -3.82
C ALA A 81 -0.43 -13.00 -4.87
N THR A 82 -0.25 -12.66 -6.15
CA THR A 82 -0.52 -13.57 -7.29
C THR A 82 0.67 -13.69 -8.25
N GLY A 83 1.67 -12.81 -8.12
CA GLY A 83 2.90 -12.83 -8.89
C GLY A 83 4.13 -13.29 -8.09
N GLU A 84 5.30 -13.10 -8.68
CA GLU A 84 6.58 -13.39 -8.05
C GLU A 84 6.90 -12.37 -6.97
N ALA A 85 7.39 -12.85 -5.83
CA ALA A 85 7.83 -11.97 -4.74
C ALA A 85 9.10 -11.20 -5.14
N PHE A 86 9.21 -9.96 -4.68
CA PHE A 86 10.42 -9.15 -4.83
C PHE A 86 10.74 -8.42 -3.52
N ALA A 87 11.98 -7.96 -3.38
CA ALA A 87 12.41 -7.18 -2.22
C ALA A 87 12.07 -5.70 -2.41
N PHE A 88 11.62 -5.00 -1.36
CA PHE A 88 11.56 -3.55 -1.39
C PHE A 88 12.98 -2.96 -1.52
N SER A 89 13.10 -1.85 -2.23
CA SER A 89 14.37 -1.21 -2.58
C SER A 89 15.06 -0.56 -1.38
N ARG A 90 14.27 0.01 -0.45
CA ARG A 90 14.73 0.61 0.80
C ARG A 90 13.61 0.65 1.84
N MET A 91 14.00 0.81 3.10
CA MET A 91 13.12 1.16 4.21
C MET A 91 13.28 2.66 4.50
N ARG A 92 12.18 3.38 4.73
CA ARG A 92 12.17 4.78 5.17
C ARG A 92 11.56 4.93 6.57
N ARG A 93 11.84 6.07 7.19
CA ARG A 93 11.23 6.48 8.46
C ARG A 93 9.71 6.59 8.34
N PRO A 94 8.97 6.52 9.46
CA PRO A 94 7.53 6.74 9.49
C PRO A 94 7.11 8.06 8.83
N LEU A 95 5.87 8.11 8.35
CA LEU A 95 5.31 9.35 7.79
C LEU A 95 5.15 10.42 8.88
N ASP A 96 5.47 11.67 8.56
CA ASP A 96 5.31 12.81 9.47
C ASP A 96 4.16 13.74 9.02
N ALA A 97 3.01 13.65 9.69
CA ALA A 97 1.84 14.48 9.39
C ALA A 97 2.11 15.99 9.48
N GLY A 98 3.16 16.42 10.20
CA GLY A 98 3.63 17.80 10.29
C GLY A 98 4.48 18.26 9.11
N LEU A 99 5.04 17.35 8.31
CA LEU A 99 5.98 17.68 7.23
C LEU A 99 5.57 17.19 5.84
N GLU A 100 4.77 16.14 5.73
CA GLU A 100 4.50 15.48 4.45
C GLU A 100 3.06 14.98 4.33
N TYR A 101 2.63 14.75 3.09
CA TYR A 101 1.32 14.19 2.75
C TYR A 101 1.14 12.80 3.39
N GLN A 102 -0.08 12.53 3.85
CA GLN A 102 -0.48 11.26 4.47
C GLN A 102 -1.48 10.58 3.54
N PRO A 103 -1.04 9.66 2.66
CA PRO A 103 -1.97 8.96 1.80
C PRO A 103 -2.88 8.06 2.64
N ASP A 104 -4.13 7.94 2.22
CA ASP A 104 -5.07 6.96 2.75
C ASP A 104 -4.69 5.54 2.28
N ASP A 105 -5.14 4.52 3.02
CA ASP A 105 -4.93 3.14 2.60
C ASP A 105 -5.56 2.86 1.22
N ALA A 106 -4.81 2.13 0.37
CA ALA A 106 -5.12 1.86 -1.03
C ALA A 106 -5.26 3.11 -1.93
N GLU A 107 -4.72 4.26 -1.51
CA GLU A 107 -4.65 5.46 -2.35
C GLU A 107 -3.54 5.34 -3.42
N VAL A 108 -3.84 5.80 -4.64
CA VAL A 108 -2.85 5.98 -5.70
C VAL A 108 -2.48 7.45 -5.81
N ILE A 109 -1.20 7.76 -5.61
CA ILE A 109 -0.65 9.12 -5.64
C ILE A 109 0.27 9.33 -6.85
N ALA A 110 0.35 10.58 -7.31
CA ALA A 110 1.27 11.01 -8.36
C ALA A 110 2.67 11.31 -7.79
N ALA A 111 3.51 10.28 -7.72
CA ALA A 111 4.85 10.30 -7.13
C ALA A 111 5.75 9.23 -7.76
N SER A 112 7.06 9.31 -7.52
CA SER A 112 8.03 8.25 -7.87
C SER A 112 8.76 7.72 -6.65
N LEU A 113 9.21 6.46 -6.68
CA LEU A 113 10.05 5.89 -5.62
C LEU A 113 11.40 6.63 -5.51
N ASP A 114 11.90 7.21 -6.60
CA ASP A 114 13.18 7.91 -6.63
C ASP A 114 13.11 9.31 -5.99
N THR A 115 11.93 9.95 -6.06
CA THR A 115 11.67 11.30 -5.55
C THR A 115 10.65 11.33 -4.43
N LEU A 116 10.36 10.16 -3.82
CA LEU A 116 9.25 9.93 -2.91
C LEU A 116 9.13 11.01 -1.83
N GLU A 117 10.21 11.30 -1.13
CA GLU A 117 10.22 12.26 -0.02
C GLU A 117 9.91 13.70 -0.50
N ALA A 118 10.43 14.10 -1.66
CA ALA A 118 10.14 15.41 -2.24
C ALA A 118 8.70 15.49 -2.77
N ASP A 119 8.20 14.40 -3.36
CA ASP A 119 6.81 14.32 -3.85
C ASP A 119 5.81 14.38 -2.70
N LEU A 120 6.03 13.64 -1.61
CA LEU A 120 5.15 13.67 -0.43
C LEU A 120 5.14 15.07 0.22
N ALA A 121 6.27 15.76 0.28
CA ALA A 121 6.33 17.13 0.77
C ALA A 121 5.55 18.11 -0.14
N ARG A 122 5.56 17.87 -1.46
CA ARG A 122 4.85 18.70 -2.46
C ARG A 122 3.33 18.46 -2.47
N LEU A 123 2.89 17.24 -2.15
CA LEU A 123 1.47 16.86 -2.17
C LEU A 123 0.70 17.29 -0.92
N LYS A 124 1.40 17.74 0.12
CA LYS A 124 0.82 18.24 1.36
C LYS A 124 0.09 19.58 1.16
#